data_AF-A0A1J5WU50-F1
#
_entry.id   AF-A0A1J5WU50-F1
#
_cell.length_a   1.000
_cell.length_b   1.000
_cell.length_c   1.000
_cell.angle_alpha   90.00
_cell.angle_beta   90.00
_cell.angle_gamma   90.00
#
_symmetry.space_group_name_H-M   'P 1'
#
loop_
_entity.id
_entity.type
_entity.pdbx_description
1 polymer ?
#
loop_
_entity_poly.entity_id
_entity_poly.type
_entity_poly.pdbx_seq_one_letter_code
_entity_poly.pdbx_strand_id
1 'polypeptide(L)'
;MEVETATRLTRETKVILSNIAISDVLFFRLLSRTAVEIKNRISLVCHDNSLGRCIEKLGWRTKERINICFNGYTRQEMKQVYEKTKTILKNSIQIGAKEVRAKGDGTCVLLKLLSCVDGHIPELSLELSKKKHIEEINETQINLGWIDR
;
A
#
# COMPACT_ATOMS: atom_id res chain seq x y z
N MET A 1 -1.60 -20.15 -33.38
CA MET A 1 -0.83 -19.75 -32.19
C MET A 1 -1.84 -19.69 -31.05
N GLU A 2 -1.86 -20.69 -30.18
CA GLU A 2 -2.71 -20.64 -28.99
C GLU A 2 -2.10 -19.63 -28.02
N VAL A 3 -2.84 -18.57 -27.70
CA VAL A 3 -2.45 -17.65 -26.64
C VAL A 3 -2.80 -18.33 -25.33
N GLU A 4 -1.77 -18.67 -24.55
CA GLU A 4 -1.91 -19.22 -23.21
C GLU A 4 -2.87 -18.34 -22.40
N THR A 5 -3.98 -18.91 -21.93
CA THR A 5 -5.05 -18.14 -21.30
C THR A 5 -4.55 -17.67 -19.94
N ALA A 6 -4.37 -16.36 -19.78
CA ALA A 6 -3.93 -15.79 -18.52
C ALA A 6 -4.89 -16.20 -17.39
N THR A 7 -4.40 -17.01 -16.46
CA THR A 7 -5.20 -17.49 -15.33
C THR A 7 -5.38 -16.36 -14.31
N ARG A 8 -6.64 -16.06 -13.99
CA ARG A 8 -6.96 -15.01 -13.02
C ARG A 8 -6.62 -15.49 -11.60
N LEU A 9 -5.81 -14.71 -10.89
CA LEU A 9 -5.50 -14.99 -9.48
C LEU A 9 -6.79 -14.96 -8.64
N THR A 10 -6.96 -15.99 -7.81
CA THR A 10 -8.13 -16.19 -6.95
C THR A 10 -7.79 -15.94 -5.49
N ARG A 11 -8.82 -15.90 -4.63
CA ARG A 11 -8.66 -15.72 -3.18
C ARG A 11 -7.86 -16.83 -2.51
N GLU A 12 -7.90 -18.03 -3.09
CA GLU A 12 -7.15 -19.20 -2.64
C GLU A 12 -5.69 -19.17 -3.11
N THR A 13 -5.38 -18.35 -4.12
CA THR A 13 -4.02 -18.23 -4.62
C THR A 13 -3.15 -17.58 -3.55
N LYS A 14 -2.09 -18.29 -3.15
CA LYS A 14 -1.07 -17.76 -2.25
C LYS A 14 0.02 -17.05 -3.06
N VAL A 15 0.27 -15.79 -2.74
CA VAL A 15 1.30 -14.97 -3.38
C VAL A 15 2.37 -14.64 -2.35
N ILE A 16 3.60 -15.07 -2.62
CA ILE A 16 4.73 -14.84 -1.72
C ILE A 16 5.59 -13.72 -2.30
N LEU A 17 5.74 -12.64 -1.54
CA LEU A 17 6.60 -11.52 -1.89
C LEU A 17 7.85 -11.54 -1.01
N SER A 18 9.02 -11.40 -1.62
CA SER A 18 10.32 -11.46 -0.94
C SER A 18 11.37 -10.71 -1.73
N ASN A 19 12.01 -9.69 -1.13
CA ASN A 19 13.12 -8.93 -1.71
C ASN A 19 12.81 -8.37 -3.11
N ILE A 20 11.58 -7.89 -3.29
CA ILE A 20 11.08 -7.37 -4.56
C ILE A 20 10.58 -5.94 -4.37
N ALA A 21 10.70 -5.13 -5.41
CA ALA A 21 10.00 -3.86 -5.51
C ALA A 21 8.71 -4.05 -6.32
N ILE A 22 7.61 -3.51 -5.82
CA ILE A 22 6.27 -3.71 -6.36
C ILE A 22 5.52 -2.38 -6.38
N SER A 23 4.75 -2.13 -7.43
CA SER A 23 3.91 -0.94 -7.48
C SER A 23 2.81 -1.01 -6.42
N ASP A 24 2.46 0.14 -5.86
CA ASP A 24 1.34 0.28 -4.94
C ASP A 24 0.04 -0.32 -5.51
N VAL A 25 -0.28 -0.02 -6.77
CA VAL A 25 -1.47 -0.55 -7.44
C VAL A 25 -1.47 -2.08 -7.50
N LEU A 26 -0.36 -2.72 -7.88
CA LEU A 26 -0.30 -4.18 -7.94
C LEU A 26 -0.36 -4.78 -6.53
N PHE A 27 0.37 -4.20 -5.58
CA PHE A 27 0.39 -4.66 -4.20
C PHE A 27 -1.01 -4.68 -3.56
N PHE A 28 -1.76 -3.58 -3.64
CA PHE A 28 -3.12 -3.52 -3.10
C PHE A 28 -4.09 -4.44 -3.85
N ARG A 29 -3.89 -4.63 -5.16
CA ARG A 29 -4.71 -5.55 -5.95
C ARG A 29 -4.43 -7.02 -5.57
N LEU A 30 -3.20 -7.36 -5.21
CA LEU A 30 -2.87 -8.67 -4.67
C LEU A 30 -3.49 -8.86 -3.28
N LEU A 31 -3.39 -7.87 -2.40
CA LEU A 31 -4.03 -7.92 -1.08
C LEU A 31 -5.55 -8.07 -1.20
N SER A 32 -6.21 -7.39 -2.14
CA SER A 32 -7.66 -7.49 -2.30
C SER A 32 -8.14 -8.80 -2.91
N ARG A 33 -7.27 -9.57 -3.58
CA ARG A 33 -7.70 -10.75 -4.36
C ARG A 33 -7.03 -12.06 -4.02
N THR A 34 -5.93 -12.07 -3.27
CA THR A 34 -5.08 -13.26 -3.04
C THR A 34 -4.59 -13.34 -1.59
N ALA A 35 -4.10 -14.48 -1.15
CA ALA A 35 -3.43 -14.63 0.15
C ALA A 35 -1.96 -14.21 0.03
N VAL A 36 -1.65 -12.95 0.38
CA VAL A 36 -0.29 -12.40 0.29
C VAL A 36 0.50 -12.72 1.57
N GLU A 37 1.69 -13.29 1.41
CA GLU A 37 2.69 -13.48 2.46
C GLU A 37 3.94 -12.69 2.11
N ILE A 38 4.42 -11.86 3.04
CA ILE A 38 5.68 -11.13 2.90
C ILE A 38 6.74 -11.86 3.73
N LYS A 39 7.66 -12.57 3.07
CA LYS A 39 8.70 -13.38 3.74
C LYS A 39 9.92 -12.57 4.14
N ASN A 40 10.30 -11.62 3.30
CA ASN A 40 11.41 -10.70 3.53
C ASN A 40 10.94 -9.27 3.22
N ARG A 41 11.84 -8.30 3.24
CA ARG A 41 11.48 -6.91 2.95
C ARG A 41 11.03 -6.73 1.50
N ILE A 42 10.00 -5.92 1.29
CA ILE A 42 9.58 -5.45 -0.04
C ILE A 42 9.72 -3.93 -0.13
N SER A 43 9.84 -3.41 -1.35
CA SER A 43 9.79 -1.96 -1.60
C SER A 43 8.51 -1.60 -2.34
N LEU A 44 7.70 -0.72 -1.76
CA LEU A 44 6.55 -0.13 -2.40
C LEU A 44 6.98 1.10 -3.20
N VAL A 45 6.69 1.08 -4.49
CA VAL A 45 6.99 2.18 -5.42
C VAL A 45 5.71 2.77 -6.00
N CYS A 46 5.75 4.05 -6.36
CA CYS A 46 4.62 4.69 -7.03
C CYS A 46 4.36 4.03 -8.37
N HIS A 47 3.10 3.71 -8.66
CA HIS A 47 2.69 3.43 -10.02
C HIS A 47 2.73 4.73 -10.84
N ASP A 48 3.82 4.92 -11.59
CA ASP A 48 3.92 5.96 -12.61
C ASP A 48 3.43 5.39 -13.95
N ASN A 49 2.57 6.15 -14.64
CA ASN A 49 2.09 5.84 -15.98
C ASN A 49 3.10 6.25 -17.07
N SER A 50 4.25 6.82 -16.69
CA SER A 50 5.31 7.14 -17.63
C SER A 50 5.93 5.85 -18.19
N LEU A 51 5.98 5.76 -19.53
CA LEU A 51 6.34 4.57 -20.32
C LEU A 51 7.81 4.12 -20.18
N GLY A 52 8.57 4.62 -19.20
CA GLY A 52 10.04 4.53 -19.21
C GLY A 52 10.73 4.04 -17.94
N ARG A 53 10.04 3.84 -16.81
CA ARG A 53 10.73 3.43 -15.58
C ARG A 53 10.63 1.93 -15.33
N CYS A 54 11.71 1.22 -15.63
CA CYS A 54 12.03 -0.01 -14.88
C CYS A 54 12.12 0.36 -13.40
N ILE A 55 11.76 -0.55 -12.49
CA ILE A 55 11.87 -0.29 -11.06
C ILE A 55 13.36 -0.09 -10.72
N GLU A 56 13.79 1.17 -10.67
CA GLU A 56 15.17 1.53 -10.37
C GLU A 56 15.49 1.04 -8.96
N LYS A 57 16.51 0.18 -8.88
CA LYS A 57 17.28 -0.28 -7.72
C LYS A 57 16.58 -0.16 -6.34
N LEU A 58 16.38 -1.31 -5.69
CA LEU A 58 15.97 -1.42 -4.28
C LEU A 58 16.71 -0.39 -3.40
N GLY A 59 15.95 0.50 -2.74
CA GLY A 59 16.49 1.51 -1.83
C GLY A 59 16.44 2.96 -2.32
N TRP A 60 16.12 3.21 -3.59
CA TRP A 60 15.96 4.58 -4.08
C TRP A 60 14.70 5.23 -3.51
N ARG A 61 14.85 6.32 -2.74
CA ARG A 61 13.71 7.19 -2.38
C ARG A 61 13.45 8.11 -3.55
N THR A 62 12.32 7.93 -4.22
CA THR A 62 11.95 8.85 -5.30
C THR A 62 11.58 10.20 -4.68
N LYS A 63 11.83 11.30 -5.39
CA LYS A 63 11.28 12.62 -5.05
C LYS A 63 9.77 12.69 -5.34
N GLU A 64 9.20 11.59 -5.82
CA GLU A 64 7.85 11.50 -6.33
C GLU A 64 6.85 11.22 -5.19
N ARG A 65 5.60 11.56 -5.47
CA ARG A 65 4.48 11.36 -4.56
C ARG A 65 3.82 10.02 -4.88
N ILE A 66 3.47 9.24 -3.87
CA ILE A 66 2.57 8.09 -4.04
C ILE A 66 1.15 8.57 -3.71
N ASN A 67 0.27 8.48 -4.70
CA ASN A 67 -1.15 8.72 -4.50
C ASN A 67 -1.87 7.38 -4.39
N ILE A 68 -2.11 6.92 -3.17
CA ILE A 68 -2.86 5.67 -2.96
C ILE A 68 -4.34 5.97 -3.11
N CYS A 69 -4.85 5.70 -4.31
CA CYS A 69 -6.27 5.82 -4.61
C CYS A 69 -6.92 4.43 -4.61
N PHE A 70 -7.96 4.28 -3.79
CA PHE A 70 -8.76 3.05 -3.76
C PHE A 70 -10.05 3.15 -4.59
N ASN A 71 -10.12 4.13 -5.50
CA ASN A 71 -11.21 4.20 -6.47
C ASN A 71 -11.21 2.92 -7.32
N GLY A 72 -12.37 2.27 -7.41
CA GLY A 72 -12.50 0.99 -8.12
C GLY A 72 -12.32 -0.27 -7.24
N TYR A 73 -12.10 -0.12 -5.94
CA TYR A 73 -12.19 -1.23 -4.98
C TYR A 73 -13.61 -1.31 -4.40
N THR A 74 -14.18 -2.50 -4.37
CA THR A 74 -15.43 -2.74 -3.66
C THR A 74 -15.24 -2.66 -2.15
N ARG A 75 -16.31 -2.43 -1.38
CA ARG A 75 -16.26 -2.43 0.09
C ARG A 75 -15.70 -3.75 0.65
N GLN A 76 -15.98 -4.88 0.00
CA GLN A 76 -15.45 -6.18 0.39
C GLN A 76 -13.95 -6.29 0.12
N GLU A 77 -13.48 -5.85 -1.06
CA GLU A 77 -12.05 -5.80 -1.39
C GLU A 77 -11.31 -4.89 -0.39
N MET A 78 -11.88 -3.73 -0.04
CA MET A 78 -11.30 -2.83 0.96
C MET A 78 -11.18 -3.47 2.35
N LYS A 79 -12.23 -4.17 2.80
CA LYS A 79 -12.17 -4.91 4.07
C LYS A 79 -11.07 -5.98 4.05
N GLN A 80 -10.89 -6.66 2.93
CA GLN A 80 -9.83 -7.67 2.79
C GLN A 80 -8.44 -7.07 2.81
N VAL A 81 -8.22 -5.96 2.10
CA VAL A 81 -6.95 -5.23 2.16
C VAL A 81 -6.65 -4.84 3.60
N TYR A 82 -7.62 -4.24 4.29
CA TYR A 82 -7.47 -3.81 5.67
C TYR A 82 -7.08 -4.95 6.62
N GLU A 83 -7.81 -6.08 6.60
CA GLU A 83 -7.51 -7.23 7.47
C GLU A 83 -6.13 -7.84 7.16
N LYS A 84 -5.75 -7.94 5.88
CA LYS A 84 -4.43 -8.49 5.51
C LYS A 84 -3.29 -7.56 5.86
N THR A 85 -3.48 -6.24 5.78
CA THR A 85 -2.44 -5.30 6.23
C THR A 85 -2.17 -5.44 7.72
N LYS A 86 -3.15 -5.87 8.55
CA LYS A 86 -2.91 -6.15 9.98
C LYS A 86 -1.96 -7.31 10.24
N THR A 87 -1.90 -8.28 9.32
CA THR A 87 -1.07 -9.48 9.47
C THR A 87 0.33 -9.30 8.90
N ILE A 88 0.60 -8.16 8.26
CA ILE A 88 1.93 -7.86 7.72
C ILE A 88 2.88 -7.57 8.88
N LEU A 89 4.06 -8.20 8.84
CA LEU A 89 5.10 -7.98 9.83
C LEU A 89 5.58 -6.54 9.84
N LYS A 90 5.87 -6.01 11.02
CA LYS A 90 6.51 -4.69 11.16
C LYS A 90 7.85 -4.66 10.42
N ASN A 91 8.22 -3.51 9.89
CA ASN A 91 9.47 -3.27 9.16
C ASN A 91 9.67 -4.13 7.90
N SER A 92 8.62 -4.79 7.40
CA SER A 92 8.69 -5.61 6.18
C SER A 92 8.46 -4.83 4.90
N ILE A 93 8.09 -3.54 5.00
CA ILE A 93 7.82 -2.67 3.86
C ILE A 93 8.76 -1.47 3.90
N GLN A 94 9.35 -1.14 2.75
CA GLN A 94 10.01 0.13 2.52
C GLN A 94 9.17 0.95 1.55
N ILE A 95 8.91 2.22 1.88
CA ILE A 95 8.23 3.14 0.96
C ILE A 95 9.29 4.03 0.30
N GLY A 96 9.38 3.96 -1.02
CA GLY A 96 10.28 4.78 -1.82
C GLY A 96 9.61 6.04 -2.33
N ALA A 97 9.12 6.93 -1.45
CA ALA A 97 8.42 8.15 -1.85
C ALA A 97 8.70 9.32 -0.90
N LYS A 98 8.53 10.54 -1.42
CA LYS A 98 8.62 11.77 -0.61
C LYS A 98 7.35 12.00 0.21
N GLU A 99 6.20 11.79 -0.42
CA GLU A 99 4.88 12.05 0.16
C GLU A 99 3.93 10.91 -0.21
N VAL A 100 3.08 10.49 0.73
CA VAL A 100 2.01 9.53 0.49
C VAL A 100 0.66 10.18 0.76
N ARG A 101 -0.25 10.07 -0.21
CA ARG A 101 -1.62 10.58 -0.10
C ARG A 101 -2.63 9.46 -0.07
N ALA A 102 -3.64 9.57 0.77
CA ALA A 102 -4.84 8.74 0.72
C ALA A 102 -6.09 9.59 0.91
N LYS A 103 -7.20 9.11 0.32
CA LYS A 103 -8.52 9.72 0.47
C LYS A 103 -9.55 8.69 0.94
N GLY A 104 -10.50 9.15 1.75
CA GLY A 104 -11.64 8.35 2.17
C GLY A 104 -11.26 7.04 2.86
N ASP A 105 -11.88 5.93 2.47
CA ASP A 105 -11.64 4.61 3.09
C ASP A 105 -10.20 4.09 2.90
N GLY A 106 -9.45 4.68 1.97
CA GLY A 106 -8.02 4.41 1.79
C GLY A 106 -7.15 4.88 2.94
N THR A 107 -7.62 5.85 3.72
CA THR A 107 -6.86 6.43 4.82
C THR A 107 -6.58 5.41 5.92
N CYS A 108 -7.58 4.62 6.32
CA CYS A 108 -7.39 3.57 7.34
C CYS A 108 -6.38 2.50 6.90
N VAL A 109 -6.42 2.11 5.62
CA VAL A 109 -5.44 1.16 5.06
C VAL A 109 -4.04 1.74 5.08
N LEU A 110 -3.88 3.01 4.67
CA LEU A 110 -2.58 3.68 4.69
C LEU A 110 -2.03 3.80 6.11
N LEU A 111 -2.84 4.23 7.08
CA LEU A 111 -2.43 4.32 8.48
C LEU A 111 -1.92 2.98 9.01
N LYS A 112 -2.62 1.88 8.68
CA LYS A 112 -2.17 0.54 9.07
C LYS A 112 -0.88 0.14 8.35
N LEU A 113 -0.76 0.45 7.05
CA LEU A 113 0.45 0.16 6.28
C LEU A 113 1.67 0.88 6.84
N LEU A 114 1.53 2.13 7.28
CA LEU A 114 2.62 2.90 7.89
C LEU A 114 3.17 2.24 9.16
N SER A 115 2.34 1.49 9.90
CA SER A 115 2.83 0.70 11.05
C SER A 115 3.74 -0.47 10.65
N CYS A 116 3.77 -0.83 9.37
CA CYS A 116 4.61 -1.88 8.79
C CYS A 116 5.85 -1.34 8.08
N VAL A 117 6.00 0.00 7.97
CA VAL A 117 7.10 0.62 7.25
C VAL A 117 8.35 0.65 8.10
N ASP A 118 9.47 0.22 7.51
CA ASP A 118 10.78 0.33 8.12
C ASP A 118 11.43 1.69 7.82
N GLY A 119 11.78 2.43 8.87
CA GLY A 119 12.54 3.67 8.80
C GLY A 119 11.69 4.93 8.64
N HIS A 120 12.11 5.82 7.72
CA HIS A 120 11.54 7.16 7.56
C HIS A 120 10.10 7.11 7.04
N ILE A 121 9.19 7.68 7.83
CA ILE A 121 7.79 7.88 7.45
C ILE A 121 7.74 9.03 6.43
N PRO A 122 7.25 8.81 5.20
CA PRO A 122 7.11 9.88 4.21
C PRO A 122 6.14 10.96 4.70
N GLU A 123 6.21 12.15 4.11
CA GLU A 123 5.21 13.19 4.36
C GLU A 123 3.82 12.63 4.07
N LEU A 124 2.88 12.78 5.01
CA LEU A 124 1.57 12.13 4.95
C LEU A 124 0.48 13.18 4.75
N SER A 125 -0.31 13.03 3.69
CA SER A 125 -1.49 13.86 3.46
C SER A 125 -2.74 12.98 3.39
N LEU A 126 -3.67 13.21 4.32
CA LEU A 126 -4.88 12.42 4.48
C LEU A 126 -6.10 13.30 4.19
N GLU A 127 -6.92 12.89 3.24
CA GLU A 127 -8.23 13.50 3.04
C GLU A 127 -9.30 12.64 3.70
N LEU A 128 -9.72 13.06 4.89
CA LEU A 128 -10.71 12.37 5.72
C LEU A 128 -12.10 12.86 5.35
N SER A 129 -13.01 11.91 5.09
CA SER A 129 -14.41 12.24 4.77
C SER A 129 -15.42 11.66 5.77
N LYS A 130 -14.99 10.83 6.72
CA LYS A 130 -15.87 10.15 7.68
C LYS A 130 -15.28 10.18 9.10
N LYS A 131 -16.15 10.40 10.09
CA LYS A 131 -15.80 10.38 11.53
C LYS A 131 -15.07 9.11 11.96
N LYS A 132 -15.45 7.95 11.42
CA LYS A 132 -14.78 6.66 11.67
C LYS A 132 -13.28 6.71 11.39
N HIS A 133 -12.84 7.44 10.35
CA HIS A 133 -11.43 7.55 10.02
C HIS A 133 -10.65 8.33 11.07
N ILE A 134 -11.29 9.28 11.76
CA ILE A 134 -10.68 10.08 12.85
C ILE A 134 -10.51 9.24 14.11
N GLU A 135 -11.53 8.46 14.48
CA GLU A 135 -11.47 7.55 15.64
C GLU A 135 -10.32 6.54 15.49
N GLU A 136 -10.16 5.97 14.30
CA GLU A 136 -9.10 4.99 14.01
C GLU A 136 -7.68 5.59 14.05
N ILE A 137 -7.52 6.88 13.69
CA ILE A 137 -6.25 7.59 13.88
C ILE A 137 -5.91 7.71 15.37
N ASN A 138 -6.90 8.10 16.18
CA ASN A 138 -6.72 8.28 17.63
C ASN A 138 -6.34 6.96 18.32
N GLU A 139 -6.91 5.83 17.88
CA GLU A 139 -6.57 4.50 18.38
C GLU A 139 -5.18 4.02 17.94
N THR A 140 -4.68 4.46 16.78
CA THR A 140 -3.45 3.90 16.19
C THR A 140 -2.16 4.49 16.80
N GLN A 141 -2.22 5.44 17.75
CA GLN A 141 -1.04 6.08 18.38
C GLN A 141 0.07 6.39 17.36
N ILE A 142 -0.28 6.96 16.22
CA ILE A 142 0.73 7.44 15.28
C ILE A 142 1.11 8.84 15.76
N ASN A 143 2.38 9.03 16.13
CA ASN A 143 2.95 10.34 16.43
C ASN A 143 3.05 11.17 15.13
N LEU A 144 1.89 11.57 14.60
CA LEU A 144 1.80 12.50 13.47
C LEU A 144 1.80 13.92 14.04
N GLY A 145 2.83 14.69 13.71
CA GLY A 145 2.80 16.14 13.91
C GLY A 145 1.74 16.73 12.98
N TRP A 146 0.69 17.31 13.55
CA TRP A 146 -0.40 17.92 12.79
C TRP A 146 0.03 19.28 12.25
N ILE A 147 -0.15 19.49 10.95
CA ILE A 147 -0.19 20.83 10.36
C ILE A 147 -1.57 20.98 9.75
N ASP A 148 -2.44 21.72 10.46
CA ASP A 148 -3.72 22.16 9.93
C ASP A 148 -3.44 23.23 8.87
N ARG A 149 -4.08 23.14 7.70
CA ARG A 149 -3.88 24.09 6.59
C ARG A 149 -5.20 24.58 6.06
#